data_AF-A0A345Y8V9-F1
#
_entry.id   AF-A0A345Y8V9-F1
#
_cell.length_a   1.000
_cell.length_b   1.000
_cell.length_c   1.000
_cell.angle_alpha   90.00
_cell.angle_beta   90.00
_cell.angle_gamma   90.00
#
_symmetry.space_group_name_H-M   'P 1'
#
loop_
_entity.id
_entity.type
_entity.pdbx_description
1 polymer ?
#
loop_
_entity_poly.entity_id
_entity_poly.type
_entity_poly.pdbx_seq_one_letter_code
_entity_poly.pdbx_strand_id
1 'polypeptide(L)' 'MESLYLLIPISIVLVFVIGALFWWATRSGQFDDLEGPGHRILMDDERRTGDLLADDDNKQDKNDRA' A
#
# COMPACT_ATOMS: atom_id res chain seq x y z
N MET A 1 -4.65 -22.70 -43.47
CA MET A 1 -5.96 -22.17 -43.02
C MET A 1 -6.50 -22.83 -41.76
N GLU A 2 -5.99 -24.00 -41.35
CA GLU A 2 -6.45 -24.72 -40.14
C GLU A 2 -6.13 -24.00 -38.82
N SER A 3 -5.01 -23.27 -38.75
CA SER A 3 -4.59 -22.55 -37.55
C SER A 3 -5.59 -21.49 -37.10
N LEU A 4 -6.24 -20.81 -38.05
CA LEU A 4 -7.26 -19.78 -37.74
C LEU A 4 -8.43 -20.37 -36.93
N TYR A 5 -8.83 -21.60 -37.21
CA TYR A 5 -9.91 -22.27 -36.47
C TYR A 5 -9.54 -22.58 -35.01
N LEU A 6 -8.25 -22.68 -34.70
CA LEU A 6 -7.74 -22.89 -33.34
C LEU A 6 -7.43 -21.55 -32.64
N LEU A 7 -6.93 -20.56 -33.38
CA LEU A 7 -6.58 -19.24 -32.87
C LEU A 7 -7.81 -18.38 -32.50
N ILE A 8 -8.90 -18.44 -33.27
CA ILE A 8 -10.12 -17.69 -32.99
C ILE A 8 -10.74 -18.04 -31.63
N PRO A 9 -11.00 -19.32 -31.29
CA PRO A 9 -11.58 -19.67 -29.98
C PRO A 9 -10.61 -19.38 -28.83
N ILE A 10 -9.30 -19.59 -29.01
CA ILE A 10 -8.29 -19.23 -28.01
C ILE A 10 -8.31 -17.72 -27.72
N SER A 11 -8.38 -16.90 -28.76
CA SER A 11 -8.50 -15.44 -28.65
C SER A 11 -9.74 -15.04 -27.84
N ILE A 12 -10.90 -15.63 -28.15
CA ILE A 12 -12.14 -15.35 -27.43
C ILE A 12 -12.01 -15.71 -25.94
N VAL A 13 -11.49 -16.90 -25.63
CA VAL A 13 -11.25 -17.33 -24.24
C VAL A 13 -10.30 -16.36 -23.52
N LEU A 14 -9.21 -15.95 -24.18
CA LEU A 14 -8.24 -15.01 -23.62
C LEU A 14 -8.89 -13.66 -23.28
N VAL A 15 -9.75 -13.13 -24.15
CA VAL A 15 -10.50 -11.89 -23.90
C VAL A 15 -11.40 -12.04 -22.69
N PHE A 16 -12.12 -13.16 -22.55
CA PHE A 16 -12.96 -13.41 -21.37
C PHE A 16 -12.14 -13.53 -20.08
N VAL A 17 -10.98 -14.20 -20.12
CA VAL A 17 -10.08 -14.31 -18.96
C VAL A 17 -9.58 -12.95 -18.52
N ILE A 18 -9.09 -12.13 -19.46
CA ILE A 18 -8.61 -10.77 -19.16
C ILE A 18 -9.76 -9.92 -18.63
N GLY A 19 -10.94 -9.99 -19.24
CA GLY A 19 -12.13 -9.26 -18.78
C GLY A 19 -12.56 -9.66 -17.36
N ALA A 20 -12.54 -10.95 -17.04
CA ALA A 20 -12.87 -11.46 -15.70
C ALA A 20 -11.83 -11.01 -14.66
N LEU A 21 -10.54 -11.10 -14.97
CA LEU A 21 -9.46 -10.61 -14.11
C LEU A 21 -9.56 -9.10 -13.87
N PHE A 22 -9.84 -8.33 -14.93
CA PHE A 22 -10.02 -6.88 -14.84
C PHE A 22 -11.24 -6.52 -13.98
N TRP A 23 -12.37 -7.21 -14.18
CA TRP A 23 -13.57 -7.04 -13.36
C TRP A 23 -13.30 -7.39 -11.89
N TRP A 24 -12.58 -8.47 -11.62
CA TRP A 24 -12.20 -8.86 -10.27
C TRP A 24 -11.26 -7.85 -9.62
N ALA A 25 -10.25 -7.36 -10.35
CA ALA A 25 -9.29 -6.36 -9.86
C ALA A 25 -9.97 -5.02 -9.53
N THR A 26 -10.87 -4.56 -10.39
CA THR A 26 -11.65 -3.32 -10.16
C THR A 26 -12.61 -3.46 -8.99
N ARG A 27 -13.20 -4.65 -8.76
CA ARG A 27 -14.09 -4.89 -7.62
C ARG A 27 -13.35 -5.18 -6.31
N SER A 28 -12.11 -5.66 -6.36
CA SER A 28 -11.32 -6.05 -5.18
C SER A 28 -10.88 -4.88 -4.29
N GLY A 29 -11.34 -3.65 -4.55
CA GLY A 29 -11.18 -2.55 -3.60
C GLY A 29 -9.73 -2.19 -3.32
N GLN A 30 -8.78 -2.55 -4.18
CA GLN A 30 -7.34 -2.26 -4.01
C GLN A 30 -7.04 -0.75 -3.96
N PHE A 31 -8.02 0.10 -4.27
CA PHE A 31 -7.93 1.55 -4.17
C PHE A 31 -8.35 2.11 -2.80
N ASP A 32 -8.94 1.29 -1.92
CA ASP A 32 -9.44 1.71 -0.60
C ASP A 32 -8.31 1.75 0.45
N ASP A 33 -7.24 0.96 0.26
CA ASP A 33 -6.05 0.93 1.14
C ASP A 33 -4.88 1.78 0.64
N LEU A 34 -5.11 2.74 -0.26
CA LEU A 34 -4.10 3.77 -0.58
C LEU A 34 -4.09 4.94 0.43
N GLU A 35 -5.16 5.11 1.21
CA GLU A 35 -5.22 6.15 2.26
C GLU A 35 -4.50 5.71 3.56
N GLY A 36 -4.45 4.41 3.85
CA GLY A 36 -3.85 3.85 5.06
C GLY A 36 -2.32 4.02 5.18
N PRO A 37 -1.51 3.78 4.13
CA PRO A 37 -0.06 3.89 4.19
C PRO A 37 0.45 5.34 4.29
N GLY A 38 -0.20 6.28 3.60
CA GLY A 38 0.22 7.68 3.57
C GLY A 38 0.09 8.38 4.92
N HIS A 39 -0.96 8.05 5.68
CA HIS A 39 -1.19 8.66 6.99
C HIS A 39 -0.20 8.17 8.06
N ARG A 40 0.29 6.93 7.94
CA ARG A 40 1.28 6.35 8.88
C ARG A 40 2.66 7.00 8.77
N ILE A 41 3.07 7.41 7.57
CA ILE A 41 4.38 8.05 7.34
C ILE A 41 4.45 9.44 7.98
N LEU A 42 3.38 10.24 7.88
CA LEU A 42 3.34 11.59 8.46
C LEU A 42 3.28 11.58 10.00
N MET A 43 2.58 10.59 10.58
CA MET A 43 2.41 10.47 12.04
C MET A 43 3.63 9.85 12.76
N ASP A 44 4.49 9.11 12.05
CA ASP A 44 5.72 8.51 12.62
C ASP A 44 6.81 9.55 12.91
N ASP A 45 6.89 10.62 12.11
CA ASP A 45 7.86 11.72 12.31
C ASP A 45 7.53 12.55 13.55
N GLU A 46 6.24 12.69 13.87
CA GLU A 46 5.75 13.43 15.04
C GLU A 46 6.03 12.65 16.34
N ARG A 47 5.87 11.32 16.32
CA ARG A 47 6.22 10.44 17.45
C ARG A 47 7.73 10.41 17.72
N ARG A 48 8.57 10.34 16.67
CA ARG A 48 10.02 10.42 16.83
C ARG A 48 10.46 11.74 17.48
N THR A 49 9.85 12.85 17.08
CA THR A 49 10.17 14.16 17.66
C THR A 49 9.77 14.25 19.13
N GLY A 50 8.59 13.73 19.49
CA GLY A 50 8.13 13.68 20.89
C GLY A 50 9.04 12.87 21.82
N ASP A 51 9.49 11.70 21.38
CA ASP A 51 10.40 10.85 22.16
C ASP A 51 11.79 11.48 22.33
N LEU A 52 12.30 12.18 21.31
CA LEU A 52 13.59 12.87 21.37
C LEU A 52 13.56 14.07 22.32
N LEU A 53 12.46 14.81 22.36
CA LEU A 53 12.28 15.95 23.27
C LEU A 53 12.07 15.50 24.73
N ALA A 54 11.37 14.38 24.94
CA ALA A 54 11.13 13.83 26.28
C ALA A 54 12.39 13.23 26.94
N ASP A 55 13.34 12.72 26.16
CA ASP A 55 14.62 12.19 26.68
C ASP A 55 15.60 13.32 27.08
N ASP A 56 15.53 14.48 26.43
CA ASP A 56 16.40 15.63 26.73
C ASP A 56 16.00 16.31 28.06
N ASP A 57 14.70 16.49 28.30
CA ASP A 57 14.17 17.03 29.57
C ASP A 57 14.52 16.12 30.77
N ASN A 58 14.51 14.80 30.60
CA ASN A 58 14.84 13.84 31.69
C ASN A 58 16.33 13.86 32.05
N LYS A 59 17.21 14.08 31.07
CA LYS A 59 18.66 14.17 31.30
C LYS A 59 19.05 15.47 31.99
N GLN A 60 18.37 16.58 31.67
CA GLN A 60 18.67 17.89 32.23
C GLN A 60 18.28 17.97 33.72
N ASP A 61 17.10 17.47 34.10
CA ASP A 61 16.66 17.41 35.52
C ASP A 61 17.54 16.51 36.40
N LYS A 62 18.20 15.49 35.83
CA LYS A 62 19.15 14.65 36.57
C LYS A 62 20.52 15.30 36.76
N ASN A 63 20.98 16.09 35.81
CA ASN A 63 22.29 16.75 35.89
C ASN A 63 22.28 17.93 36.89
N ASP A 64 21.12 18.58 37.06
CA ASP A 64 20.97 19.70 37.99
C ASP A 64 20.76 19.27 39.46
N ARG A 65 20.55 17.96 39.71
CA ARG A 65 20.36 17.37 41.04
C ARG A 65 21.60 16.66 41.60
N ALA A 66 22.72 16.68 40.88
CA ALA A 66 24.01 16.09 41.29
C ALA A 66 24.97 17.17 41.82
#